data_AF-A0ABD7BN71-F1
#
_entry.id   AF-A0ABD7BN71-F1
#
_cell.length_a   1.000
_cell.length_b   1.000
_cell.length_c   1.000
_cell.angle_alpha   90.00
_cell.angle_beta   90.00
_cell.angle_gamma   90.00
#
_symmetry.space_group_name_H-M   'P 1'
#
loop_
_entity.id
_entity.type
_entity.pdbx_description
1 polymer ?
#
loop_
_entity_poly.entity_id
_entity_poly.type
_entity_poly.pdbx_seq_one_letter_code
_entity_poly.pdbx_strand_id
1 'polypeptide(L)'
;MIFEEHFQHVERQFLWHKKTLHTASGLSIRSNSTSWTGFHEAFKGEDGTELVIGEHSDVEIVFAQEVECLRLEYYVVSDFLCDDLHMLFDAERVDYDLVAPVPRTFYWLTVEGSGFSDLRPGPIATYPYHQVIDGPFRRLTISTSQAGTVHIRRLEWTGTQRH
;
A
#
# COMPACT_ATOMS: atom_id res chain seq x y z
N MET A 1 -19.25 1.92 -13.04
CA MET A 1 -18.06 1.67 -13.88
C MET A 1 -16.94 1.23 -12.94
N ILE A 2 -16.21 0.17 -13.30
CA ILE A 2 -15.04 -0.31 -12.55
C ILE A 2 -13.81 0.16 -13.32
N PHE A 3 -12.82 0.67 -12.60
CA PHE A 3 -11.52 1.08 -13.12
C PHE A 3 -10.45 0.19 -12.52
N GLU A 4 -9.36 -0.01 -13.25
CA GLU A 4 -8.22 -0.82 -12.81
C GLU A 4 -6.90 -0.20 -13.26
N GLU A 5 -5.86 -0.39 -12.47
CA GLU A 5 -4.48 -0.09 -12.83
C GLU A 5 -3.61 -1.28 -12.43
N HIS A 6 -2.95 -1.87 -13.43
CA HIS A 6 -2.00 -2.97 -13.27
C HIS A 6 -0.59 -2.45 -13.49
N PHE A 7 0.26 -2.58 -12.48
CA PHE A 7 1.63 -2.06 -12.58
C PHE A 7 2.58 -2.97 -13.33
N GLN A 8 2.16 -4.20 -13.71
CA GLN A 8 3.00 -5.24 -14.30
C GLN A 8 3.78 -4.80 -15.56
N HIS A 9 3.22 -3.86 -16.33
CA HIS A 9 3.78 -3.39 -17.60
C HIS A 9 4.34 -1.97 -17.54
N VAL A 10 4.40 -1.36 -16.35
CA VAL A 10 4.94 -0.01 -16.18
C VAL A 10 6.45 -0.05 -16.26
N GLU A 11 7.06 0.83 -17.05
CA GLU A 11 8.53 0.88 -17.13
C GLU A 11 9.15 1.18 -15.76
N ARG A 12 10.22 0.45 -15.44
CA ARG A 12 10.96 0.62 -14.19
C ARG A 12 11.49 2.04 -14.08
N GLN A 13 11.09 2.74 -13.03
CA GLN A 13 11.48 4.13 -12.81
C GLN A 13 11.32 4.54 -11.35
N PHE A 14 12.15 5.46 -10.91
CA PHE A 14 11.99 6.10 -9.60
C PHE A 14 10.87 7.15 -9.63
N LEU A 15 10.07 7.19 -8.57
CA LEU A 15 9.18 8.30 -8.27
C LEU A 15 9.97 9.39 -7.54
N TRP A 16 10.52 10.32 -8.32
CA TRP A 16 11.25 11.47 -7.78
C TRP A 16 10.37 12.31 -6.84
N HIS A 17 10.97 12.82 -5.76
CA HIS A 17 10.30 13.65 -4.76
C HIS A 17 9.46 14.77 -5.41
N LYS A 18 8.18 14.82 -5.04
CA LYS A 18 7.16 15.77 -5.52
C LYS A 18 6.87 15.74 -7.02
N LYS A 19 7.46 14.83 -7.80
CA LYS A 19 7.11 14.64 -9.20
C LYS A 19 5.88 13.75 -9.28
N THR A 20 4.84 14.25 -9.94
CA THR A 20 3.62 13.47 -10.19
C THR A 20 3.75 12.67 -11.47
N LEU A 21 3.47 11.37 -11.39
CA LEU A 21 3.24 10.51 -12.53
C LEU A 21 1.73 10.38 -12.77
N HIS A 22 1.31 10.50 -14.02
CA HIS A 22 -0.08 10.26 -14.42
C HIS A 22 -0.17 8.93 -15.17
N THR A 23 -1.16 8.12 -14.81
CA THR A 23 -1.46 6.84 -15.46
C THR A 23 -2.61 6.99 -16.45
N ALA A 24 -2.76 6.03 -17.37
CA ALA A 24 -3.86 6.02 -18.33
C ALA A 24 -5.23 5.79 -17.67
N SER A 25 -5.27 5.10 -16.52
CA SER A 25 -6.49 4.88 -15.73
C SER A 25 -6.96 6.13 -14.96
N GLY A 26 -6.19 7.23 -15.00
CA GLY A 26 -6.54 8.49 -14.34
C GLY A 26 -6.00 8.64 -12.93
N LEU A 27 -5.09 7.76 -12.47
CA LEU A 27 -4.36 7.97 -11.22
C LEU A 27 -3.26 9.01 -11.39
N SER A 28 -3.08 9.82 -10.35
CA SER A 28 -1.90 10.68 -10.17
C SER A 28 -1.12 10.18 -8.96
N ILE A 29 0.10 9.69 -9.19
CA ILE A 29 0.94 9.06 -8.17
C ILE A 29 2.13 9.96 -7.90
N ARG A 30 2.39 10.29 -6.63
CA ARG A 30 3.49 11.17 -6.23
C ARG A 30 4.16 10.64 -4.98
N SER A 31 5.49 10.57 -5.00
CA SER A 31 6.26 10.40 -3.76
C SER A 31 6.42 11.74 -3.04
N ASN A 32 6.07 11.78 -1.77
CA ASN A 32 6.32 12.89 -0.87
C ASN A 32 7.65 12.71 -0.11
N SER A 33 8.32 11.56 -0.25
CA SER A 33 9.63 11.29 0.36
C SER A 33 10.77 11.46 -0.65
N THR A 34 12.00 11.46 -0.15
CA THR A 34 13.23 11.38 -0.95
C THR A 34 13.84 9.97 -0.92
N SER A 35 13.20 9.05 -0.21
CA SER A 35 13.61 7.66 -0.03
C SER A 35 13.29 6.82 -1.27
N TRP A 36 13.81 5.59 -1.31
CA TRP A 36 13.64 4.67 -2.43
C TRP A 36 12.15 4.35 -2.65
N THR A 37 11.59 4.81 -3.76
CA THR A 37 10.17 4.59 -4.11
C THR A 37 10.04 4.66 -5.63
N GLY A 38 9.27 3.76 -6.24
CA GLY A 38 9.16 3.70 -7.69
C GLY A 38 8.48 2.45 -8.21
N PHE A 39 8.58 2.25 -9.52
CA PHE A 39 8.19 1.03 -10.18
C PHE A 39 9.42 0.12 -10.31
N HIS A 40 9.37 -1.02 -9.64
CA HIS A 40 10.47 -1.97 -9.58
C HIS A 40 9.99 -3.37 -9.94
N GLU A 41 10.93 -4.26 -10.24
CA GLU A 41 10.63 -5.65 -10.53
C GLU A 41 9.88 -6.30 -9.36
N ALA A 42 8.86 -7.08 -9.68
CA ALA A 42 8.03 -7.76 -8.71
C ALA A 42 8.89 -8.68 -7.83
N PHE A 43 8.72 -8.60 -6.51
CA PHE A 43 9.51 -9.40 -5.57
C PHE A 43 8.85 -10.75 -5.26
N LYS A 44 7.51 -10.81 -5.24
CA LYS A 44 6.73 -12.04 -5.01
C LYS A 44 5.57 -12.16 -6.00
N GLY A 45 5.39 -13.36 -6.54
CA GLY A 45 4.26 -13.70 -7.41
C GLY A 45 4.65 -13.74 -8.88
N GLU A 46 3.89 -13.02 -9.72
CA GLU A 46 4.07 -13.01 -11.17
C GLU A 46 5.17 -12.02 -11.60
N ASP A 47 5.85 -12.35 -12.70
CA ASP A 47 6.87 -11.50 -13.31
C ASP A 47 6.28 -10.16 -13.78
N GLY A 48 7.07 -9.09 -13.67
CA GLY A 48 6.71 -7.75 -14.12
C GLY A 48 7.14 -6.69 -13.13
N THR A 49 6.41 -5.58 -13.08
CA THR A 49 6.70 -4.45 -12.19
C THR A 49 5.59 -4.15 -11.19
N GLU A 50 5.97 -3.58 -10.05
CA GLU A 50 5.11 -3.21 -8.94
C GLU A 50 5.45 -1.80 -8.47
N LEU A 51 4.46 -1.10 -7.92
CA LEU A 51 4.74 0.14 -7.18
C LEU A 51 5.30 -0.24 -5.81
N VAL A 52 6.58 0.04 -5.61
CA VAL A 52 7.31 -0.25 -4.36
C VAL A 52 7.51 1.03 -3.59
N ILE A 53 7.03 1.03 -2.35
CA ILE A 53 7.16 2.11 -1.39
C ILE A 53 8.16 1.65 -0.34
N GLY A 54 9.40 2.12 -0.45
CA GLY A 54 10.49 1.74 0.45
C GLY A 54 10.26 2.23 1.87
N GLU A 55 11.20 1.94 2.76
CA GLU A 55 11.15 2.38 4.15
C GLU A 55 11.12 3.90 4.30
N HIS A 56 10.47 4.37 5.38
CA HIS A 56 10.35 5.78 5.72
C HIS A 56 9.92 6.66 4.53
N SER A 57 8.91 6.18 3.80
CA SER A 57 8.41 6.80 2.58
C SER A 57 6.94 7.13 2.71
N ASP A 58 6.50 8.04 1.84
CA ASP A 58 5.12 8.49 1.79
C ASP A 58 4.74 8.67 0.33
N VAL A 59 3.74 7.91 -0.12
CA VAL A 59 3.24 7.97 -1.49
C VAL A 59 1.79 8.33 -1.50
N GLU A 60 1.47 9.35 -2.27
CA GLU A 60 0.12 9.84 -2.50
C GLU A 60 -0.38 9.32 -3.85
N ILE A 61 -1.58 8.74 -3.84
CA ILE A 61 -2.33 8.30 -5.01
C ILE A 61 -3.64 9.09 -5.05
N VAL A 62 -3.78 9.97 -6.04
CA VAL A 62 -5.00 10.77 -6.26
C VAL A 62 -5.79 10.16 -7.41
N PHE A 63 -7.07 9.93 -7.18
CA PHE A 63 -8.00 9.39 -8.15
C PHE A 63 -8.69 10.52 -8.93
N ALA A 64 -8.89 10.31 -10.24
CA ALA A 64 -9.55 11.28 -11.12
C ALA A 64 -10.96 11.65 -10.61
N GLN A 65 -11.67 10.68 -10.03
CA GLN A 65 -12.98 10.84 -9.42
C GLN A 65 -12.99 10.32 -7.97
N GLU A 66 -14.03 10.67 -7.22
CA GLU A 66 -14.24 10.16 -5.88
C GLU A 66 -14.51 8.64 -5.93
N VAL A 67 -13.78 7.90 -5.12
CA VAL A 67 -13.80 6.44 -5.01
C VAL A 67 -14.83 6.04 -3.97
N GLU A 68 -15.72 5.12 -4.33
CA GLU A 68 -16.69 4.49 -3.44
C GLU A 68 -16.13 3.22 -2.79
N CYS A 69 -15.34 2.44 -3.53
CA CYS A 69 -14.68 1.24 -3.05
C CYS A 69 -13.37 1.04 -3.81
N LEU A 70 -12.29 0.75 -3.07
CA LEU A 70 -10.99 0.39 -3.63
C LEU A 70 -10.59 -0.99 -3.15
N ARG A 71 -10.22 -1.85 -4.09
CA ARG A 71 -9.52 -3.11 -3.84
C ARG A 71 -8.05 -2.93 -4.16
N LEU A 72 -7.23 -2.96 -3.12
CA LEU A 72 -5.78 -2.85 -3.17
C LEU A 72 -5.16 -4.24 -3.11
N GLU A 73 -4.37 -4.62 -4.12
CA GLU A 73 -3.52 -5.82 -4.05
C GLU A 73 -2.10 -5.45 -3.65
N TYR A 74 -1.64 -5.97 -2.51
CA TYR A 74 -0.34 -5.62 -1.96
C TYR A 74 0.28 -6.74 -1.12
N TYR A 75 1.54 -6.56 -0.76
CA TYR A 75 2.22 -7.30 0.31
C TYR A 75 3.31 -6.43 0.92
N VAL A 76 3.83 -6.87 2.07
CA VAL A 76 4.88 -6.18 2.84
C VAL A 76 6.13 -7.07 2.87
N VAL A 77 7.27 -6.46 2.59
CA VAL A 77 8.59 -7.05 2.73
C VAL A 77 9.32 -6.34 3.86
N SER A 78 9.93 -7.09 4.75
CA SER A 78 10.66 -6.57 5.90
C SER A 78 11.64 -7.60 6.39
N ASP A 79 12.85 -7.15 6.73
CA ASP A 79 13.86 -7.98 7.39
C ASP A 79 13.44 -8.39 8.82
N PHE A 80 12.57 -7.59 9.46
CA PHE A 80 12.04 -7.88 10.80
C PHE A 80 10.99 -9.01 10.80
N LEU A 81 10.34 -9.27 9.67
CA LEU A 81 9.30 -10.31 9.58
C LEU A 81 9.89 -11.73 9.55
N CYS A 82 11.17 -11.90 9.25
CA CYS A 82 11.81 -13.21 9.21
C CYS A 82 11.97 -13.82 10.62
N ASP A 83 12.28 -13.00 11.63
CA ASP A 83 12.50 -13.48 13.01
C ASP A 83 11.25 -13.33 13.90
N ASP A 84 10.44 -12.27 13.73
CA ASP A 84 9.31 -11.98 14.62
C ASP A 84 8.01 -12.79 14.28
N LEU A 85 7.82 -13.23 13.02
CA LEU A 85 6.63 -14.00 12.64
C LEU A 85 6.65 -15.44 13.15
N HIS A 86 7.83 -16.05 13.32
CA HIS A 86 7.94 -17.34 13.99
C HIS A 86 7.35 -17.29 15.40
N MET A 87 7.54 -16.18 16.13
CA MET A 87 6.98 -16.02 17.48
C MET A 87 5.50 -15.63 17.51
N LEU A 88 4.97 -14.97 16.46
CA LEU A 88 3.56 -14.58 16.39
C LEU A 88 2.63 -15.73 15.97
N PHE A 89 3.12 -16.70 15.19
CA PHE A 89 2.32 -17.88 14.78
C PHE A 89 2.55 -19.12 15.67
N ASP A 90 3.66 -19.22 16.42
CA ASP A 90 3.87 -20.29 17.41
C ASP A 90 3.10 -20.07 18.73
N ALA A 91 2.51 -18.88 18.93
CA ALA A 91 1.79 -18.51 20.15
C ALA A 91 0.42 -19.20 20.33
N GLU A 92 -0.06 -20.00 19.36
CA GLU A 92 -1.29 -20.79 19.54
C GLU A 92 -1.09 -22.08 20.37
N ARG A 93 0.12 -22.37 20.89
CA ARG A 93 0.36 -23.63 21.62
C ARG A 93 1.08 -23.61 22.96
N VAL A 94 1.47 -22.49 23.55
CA VAL A 94 2.05 -22.53 24.91
C VAL A 94 1.69 -21.31 25.75
N ASP A 95 1.06 -21.60 26.88
CA ASP A 95 0.80 -20.75 28.03
C ASP A 95 2.14 -20.26 28.62
N TYR A 96 2.62 -19.09 28.17
CA TYR A 96 3.66 -18.33 28.85
C TYR A 96 3.32 -16.85 28.78
N ASP A 97 3.52 -16.19 29.91
CA ASP A 97 3.36 -14.75 30.20
C ASP A 97 4.39 -13.91 29.41
N LEU A 98 4.35 -14.03 28.08
CA LEU A 98 5.14 -13.25 27.14
C LEU A 98 4.37 -11.96 26.88
N VAL A 99 4.94 -10.84 27.30
CA VAL A 99 4.53 -9.50 26.86
C VAL A 99 4.27 -9.58 25.37
N ALA A 100 3.00 -9.51 24.97
CA ALA A 100 2.63 -9.58 23.56
C ALA A 100 3.51 -8.59 22.80
N PRO A 101 4.21 -9.02 21.73
CA PRO A 101 5.03 -8.11 20.94
C PRO A 101 4.15 -6.91 20.60
N VAL A 102 4.62 -5.69 20.93
CA VAL A 102 3.90 -4.47 20.57
C VAL A 102 3.61 -4.58 19.08
N PRO A 103 2.35 -4.50 18.63
CA PRO A 103 2.04 -4.65 17.22
C PRO A 103 2.86 -3.63 16.43
N ARG A 104 3.86 -4.12 15.69
CA ARG A 104 4.73 -3.27 14.88
C ARG A 104 3.92 -2.84 13.67
N THR A 105 3.59 -1.56 13.60
CA THR A 105 2.97 -1.00 12.41
C THR A 105 4.04 -0.74 11.35
N PHE A 106 3.94 -1.44 10.22
CA PHE A 106 4.88 -1.32 9.10
C PHE A 106 4.52 -0.18 8.17
N TYR A 107 3.23 0.13 8.06
CA TYR A 107 2.75 1.24 7.26
C TYR A 107 1.36 1.70 7.73
N TRP A 108 0.98 2.89 7.30
CA TRP A 108 -0.33 3.48 7.52
C TRP A 108 -0.99 3.80 6.19
N LEU A 109 -2.32 3.75 6.20
CA LEU A 109 -3.18 4.19 5.13
C LEU A 109 -3.90 5.46 5.61
N THR A 110 -3.78 6.53 4.83
CA THR A 110 -4.56 7.75 5.04
C THR A 110 -5.49 7.94 3.86
N VAL A 111 -6.80 7.89 4.09
CA VAL A 111 -7.80 8.18 3.06
C VAL A 111 -8.36 9.58 3.26
N GLU A 112 -8.40 10.39 2.20
CA GLU A 112 -8.89 11.77 2.29
C GLU A 112 -9.89 12.07 1.17
N GLY A 113 -11.01 12.70 1.52
CA GLY A 113 -12.03 13.15 0.58
C GLY A 113 -13.22 13.81 1.27
N SER A 114 -13.93 14.70 0.55
CA SER A 114 -15.17 15.33 1.01
C SER A 114 -15.15 15.91 2.44
N GLY A 115 -13.99 16.44 2.87
CA GLY A 115 -13.80 17.05 4.20
C GLY A 115 -13.46 16.07 5.33
N PHE A 116 -13.26 14.80 5.00
CA PHE A 116 -12.88 13.73 5.92
C PHE A 116 -11.46 13.24 5.65
N SER A 117 -10.77 12.84 6.71
CA SER A 117 -9.45 12.22 6.69
C SER A 117 -9.46 11.10 7.74
N ASP A 118 -9.15 9.87 7.31
CA ASP A 118 -9.01 8.71 8.20
C ASP A 118 -7.61 8.12 8.05
N LEU A 119 -6.91 7.99 9.18
CA LEU A 119 -5.59 7.42 9.30
C LEU A 119 -5.71 6.10 10.06
N ARG A 120 -5.28 5.01 9.44
CA ARG A 120 -5.31 3.68 10.07
C ARG A 120 -4.06 2.87 9.78
N PRO A 121 -3.63 2.00 10.71
CA PRO A 121 -2.55 1.07 10.44
C PRO A 121 -2.95 0.12 9.30
N GLY A 122 -2.00 -0.19 8.44
CA GLY A 122 -2.18 -1.16 7.38
C GLY A 122 -2.04 -2.61 7.87
N PRO A 123 -2.88 -3.55 7.41
CA PRO A 123 -2.71 -4.95 7.74
C PRO A 123 -1.42 -5.51 7.15
N ILE A 124 -0.77 -6.42 7.87
CA ILE A 124 0.47 -7.03 7.40
C ILE A 124 0.12 -8.29 6.60
N ALA A 125 0.61 -8.36 5.36
CA ALA A 125 0.53 -9.55 4.52
C ALA A 125 1.89 -9.80 3.88
N THR A 126 2.51 -10.95 4.17
CA THR A 126 3.81 -11.32 3.58
C THR A 126 3.70 -11.94 2.19
N TYR A 127 2.49 -12.28 1.76
CA TYR A 127 2.15 -12.76 0.44
C TYR A 127 1.09 -11.83 -0.18
N PRO A 128 0.95 -11.81 -1.52
CA PRO A 128 -0.06 -11.00 -2.19
C PRO A 128 -1.45 -11.17 -1.55
N TYR A 129 -2.03 -10.07 -1.10
CA TYR A 129 -3.30 -10.01 -0.40
C TYR A 129 -4.18 -8.88 -0.94
N HIS A 130 -5.50 -9.07 -0.89
CA HIS A 130 -6.47 -8.06 -1.28
C HIS A 130 -7.09 -7.40 -0.06
N GLN A 131 -6.85 -6.10 0.10
CA GLN A 131 -7.56 -5.28 1.07
C GLN A 131 -8.62 -4.44 0.38
N VAL A 132 -9.82 -4.42 0.96
CA VAL A 132 -10.90 -3.51 0.55
C VAL A 132 -10.85 -2.26 1.42
N ILE A 133 -10.98 -1.09 0.79
CA ILE A 133 -10.99 0.22 1.41
C ILE A 133 -12.25 0.94 0.96
N ASP A 134 -13.16 1.16 1.89
CA ASP A 134 -14.43 1.83 1.63
C ASP A 134 -14.26 3.34 1.50
N GLY A 135 -15.05 3.92 0.59
CA GLY A 135 -15.18 5.35 0.33
C GLY A 135 -16.22 6.05 1.20
N PRO A 136 -16.52 7.34 0.90
CA PRO A 136 -15.98 8.12 -0.21
C PRO A 136 -14.61 8.74 0.10
N PHE A 137 -13.64 8.60 -0.80
CA PHE A 137 -12.38 9.36 -0.75
C PHE A 137 -11.87 9.68 -2.15
N ARG A 138 -10.91 10.61 -2.27
CA ARG A 138 -10.25 10.94 -3.55
C ARG A 138 -8.74 10.76 -3.51
N ARG A 139 -8.17 10.63 -2.32
CA ARG A 139 -6.74 10.47 -2.11
C ARG A 139 -6.50 9.32 -1.15
N LEU A 140 -5.54 8.47 -1.51
CA LEU A 140 -4.96 7.47 -0.65
C LEU A 140 -3.49 7.82 -0.47
N THR A 141 -3.04 7.98 0.77
CA THR A 141 -1.63 8.10 1.11
C THR A 141 -1.18 6.84 1.83
N ILE A 142 -0.04 6.30 1.43
CA ILE A 142 0.56 5.11 2.03
C ILE A 142 1.91 5.54 2.60
N SER A 143 2.01 5.51 3.92
CA SER A 143 3.19 5.95 4.66
C SER A 143 3.85 4.75 5.32
N THR A 144 5.11 4.46 4.99
CA THR A 144 5.84 3.32 5.53
C THR A 144 6.73 3.72 6.71
N SER A 145 6.91 2.80 7.65
CA SER A 145 7.86 2.94 8.75
C SER A 145 9.28 2.58 8.29
N GLN A 146 10.24 2.60 9.22
CA GLN A 146 11.60 2.10 8.97
C GLN A 146 11.68 0.57 8.90
N ALA A 147 10.58 -0.13 9.20
CA ALA A 147 10.60 -1.56 9.35
C ALA A 147 10.00 -2.30 8.16
N GLY A 148 9.51 -1.65 7.11
CA GLY A 148 8.87 -2.36 6.01
C GLY A 148 8.77 -1.58 4.72
N THR A 149 8.83 -2.34 3.64
CA THR A 149 8.59 -1.91 2.26
C THR A 149 7.24 -2.46 1.82
N VAL A 150 6.39 -1.62 1.22
CA VAL A 150 5.08 -2.02 0.71
C VAL A 150 5.17 -2.17 -0.80
N HIS A 151 4.75 -3.32 -1.30
CA HIS A 151 4.66 -3.64 -2.72
C HIS A 151 3.20 -3.63 -3.14
N ILE A 152 2.85 -2.82 -4.12
CA ILE A 152 1.50 -2.72 -4.66
C ILE A 152 1.50 -3.26 -6.09
N ARG A 153 0.67 -4.27 -6.32
CA ARG A 153 0.60 -4.98 -7.61
C ARG A 153 -0.44 -4.37 -8.53
N ARG A 154 -1.62 -4.11 -7.98
CA ARG A 154 -2.75 -3.53 -8.72
C ARG A 154 -3.73 -2.80 -7.81
N LEU A 155 -4.48 -1.92 -8.44
CA LEU A 155 -5.59 -1.17 -7.86
C LEU A 155 -6.82 -1.41 -8.71
N GLU A 156 -7.96 -1.67 -8.08
CA GLU A 156 -9.26 -1.79 -8.74
C GLU A 156 -10.26 -0.96 -7.94
N TRP A 157 -10.99 -0.06 -8.57
CA TRP A 157 -11.90 0.84 -7.84
C TRP A 157 -13.18 1.14 -8.59
N THR A 158 -14.21 1.46 -7.82
CA THR A 158 -15.46 2.05 -8.30
C THR A 158 -15.53 3.51 -7.88
N GLY A 159 -16.07 4.35 -8.75
CA GLY A 159 -16.32 5.75 -8.40
C GLY A 159 -17.75 5.98 -7.92
N THR A 160 -17.94 7.04 -7.12
CA THR A 160 -19.26 7.42 -6.62
C THR A 160 -20.19 7.78 -7.78
N GLN A 161 -21.38 7.16 -7.84
CA GLN A 161 -22.42 7.59 -8.76
C GLN A 161 -23.17 8.78 -8.16
N ARG A 162 -22.86 9.99 -8.64
CA ARG A 162 -23.70 11.15 -8.38
C ARG A 162 -24.80 11.17 -9.44
N HIS A 163 -26.02 10.82 -9.03
CA HIS A 163 -27.24 10.97 -9.85
C HIS A 163 -27.67 12.44 -9.95
#